data_AF-A0A0A1WEF7-F1
#
_entry.id   AF-A0A0A1WEF7-F1
#
_cell.length_a   1.000
_cell.length_b   1.000
_cell.length_c   1.000
_cell.angle_alpha   90.00
_cell.angle_beta   90.00
_cell.angle_gamma   90.00
#
_symmetry.space_group_name_H-M   'P 1'
#
loop_
_entity.id
_entity.type
_entity.pdbx_description
1 polymer ?
#
loop_
_entity_poly.entity_id
_entity_poly.type
_entity_poly.pdbx_seq_one_letter_code
_entity_poly.pdbx_strand_id
1 'polypeptide(L)'
;MDSPTPPIVIDDPNGSAMDACFTAFDKDGDDRLSLAEFTLICRALFRNDKGHIYDVPADRMQQIFEVFDTDGDGYIDREEFKFCWNRWIKTIVRPVNAFLIVDVQNDFISGSLDISNCSAQQKGHEILEPINNLLETVEFDAIFYSLDWHPSDHVSFIDNVKMRPMDESSP
;
A
#
# COMPACT_ATOMS: atom_id res chain seq x y z
N MET A 1 16.74 -26.90 11.98
CA MET A 1 16.04 -26.91 10.67
C MET A 1 14.74 -26.20 10.95
N ASP A 2 14.64 -24.92 10.59
CA ASP A 2 13.43 -24.15 10.83
C ASP A 2 12.34 -24.64 9.89
N SER A 3 11.26 -25.11 10.48
CA SER A 3 10.03 -25.45 9.78
C SER A 3 9.55 -24.21 9.00
N PRO A 4 9.17 -24.32 7.72
CA PRO A 4 8.69 -23.17 6.98
C PRO A 4 7.43 -22.60 7.65
N THR A 5 7.46 -21.31 7.98
CA THR A 5 6.32 -20.60 8.57
C THR A 5 5.20 -20.52 7.53
N PRO A 6 3.99 -21.03 7.83
CA PRO A 6 2.91 -21.06 6.84
C PRO A 6 2.47 -19.64 6.44
N PRO A 7 1.98 -19.44 5.20
CA PRO A 7 1.30 -18.20 4.82
C PRO A 7 0.10 -17.93 5.72
N ILE A 8 -0.16 -16.65 6.03
CA ILE A 8 -1.43 -16.24 6.63
C ILE A 8 -2.47 -16.16 5.52
N VAL A 9 -3.57 -16.91 5.66
CA VAL A 9 -4.69 -16.94 4.71
C VAL A 9 -5.89 -16.25 5.35
N ILE A 10 -6.47 -15.27 4.65
CA ILE A 10 -7.52 -14.38 5.21
C ILE A 10 -8.89 -14.60 4.54
N ASP A 11 -8.93 -15.33 3.42
CA ASP A 11 -10.17 -15.62 2.70
C ASP A 11 -10.97 -16.72 3.41
N ASP A 12 -11.72 -16.31 4.44
CA ASP A 12 -12.75 -17.14 5.06
C ASP A 12 -14.05 -16.33 5.26
N PRO A 13 -15.14 -16.68 4.54
CA PRO A 13 -16.42 -15.99 4.64
C PRO A 13 -17.08 -16.00 6.03
N ASN A 14 -16.66 -16.91 6.93
CA ASN A 14 -17.37 -17.16 8.20
C ASN A 14 -16.72 -16.55 9.45
N GLY A 15 -15.64 -15.77 9.30
CA GLY A 15 -14.93 -15.16 10.43
C GLY A 15 -13.88 -16.08 11.09
N SER A 16 -13.71 -17.32 10.62
CA SER A 16 -12.78 -18.30 11.18
C SER A 16 -11.30 -18.10 10.80
N ALA A 17 -10.97 -17.20 9.86
CA ALA A 17 -9.57 -16.94 9.49
C ALA A 17 -8.74 -16.34 10.64
N MET A 18 -9.34 -15.48 11.47
CA MET A 18 -8.68 -14.91 12.65
C MET A 18 -8.36 -16.01 13.67
N ASP A 19 -9.36 -16.80 14.04
CA ASP A 19 -9.21 -17.88 15.03
C ASP A 19 -8.25 -18.95 14.54
N ALA A 20 -8.30 -19.29 13.25
CA ALA A 20 -7.35 -20.21 12.63
C ALA A 20 -5.93 -19.66 12.63
N CYS A 21 -5.75 -18.36 12.36
CA CYS A 21 -4.44 -17.72 12.44
C CYS A 21 -3.93 -17.74 13.89
N PHE A 22 -4.73 -17.29 14.86
CA PHE A 22 -4.36 -17.32 16.27
C PHE A 22 -3.92 -18.71 16.71
N THR A 23 -4.77 -19.72 16.48
CA THR A 23 -4.51 -21.12 16.84
C THR A 23 -3.31 -21.70 16.09
N ALA A 24 -3.02 -21.25 14.87
CA ALA A 24 -1.86 -21.73 14.12
C ALA A 24 -0.53 -21.23 14.72
N PHE A 25 -0.54 -20.12 15.44
CA PHE A 25 0.65 -19.49 16.01
C PHE A 25 0.76 -19.64 17.53
N ASP A 26 -0.33 -19.86 18.26
CA ASP A 26 -0.35 -20.37 19.63
C ASP A 26 0.17 -21.82 19.63
N LYS A 27 1.45 -22.00 19.99
CA LYS A 27 2.15 -23.30 19.88
C LYS A 27 2.03 -24.13 21.13
N ASP A 28 2.00 -23.49 22.29
CA ASP A 28 1.87 -24.20 23.56
C ASP A 28 0.40 -24.39 23.99
N GLY A 29 -0.54 -23.73 23.31
CA GLY A 29 -1.98 -23.91 23.49
C GLY A 29 -2.50 -23.23 24.75
N ASP A 30 -1.83 -22.18 25.22
CA ASP A 30 -2.19 -21.46 26.44
C ASP A 30 -3.30 -20.40 26.22
N ASP A 31 -3.83 -20.33 25.00
CA ASP A 31 -4.88 -19.40 24.55
C ASP A 31 -4.43 -17.92 24.54
N ARG A 32 -3.12 -17.69 24.54
CA ARG A 32 -2.48 -16.39 24.40
C ARG A 32 -1.30 -16.48 23.45
N LEU A 33 -0.76 -15.33 23.04
CA LEU A 33 0.44 -15.29 22.21
C LEU A 33 1.56 -14.60 22.98
N SER A 34 2.62 -15.36 23.24
CA SER A 34 3.88 -14.79 23.71
C SER A 34 4.57 -13.96 22.63
N LEU A 35 5.52 -13.11 23.03
CA LEU A 35 6.37 -12.37 22.08
C LEU A 35 7.03 -13.30 21.04
N ALA A 36 7.44 -14.51 21.45
CA ALA A 36 8.07 -15.47 20.56
C ALA A 36 7.11 -15.98 19.47
N GLU A 37 5.86 -16.25 19.82
CA GLU A 37 4.83 -16.69 18.89
C GLU A 37 4.36 -15.56 17.98
N PHE A 38 4.18 -14.36 18.54
CA PHE A 38 3.88 -13.17 17.76
C PHE A 38 5.00 -12.82 16.77
N THR A 39 6.26 -13.05 17.13
CA THR A 39 7.40 -12.91 16.22
C THR A 39 7.25 -13.82 15.00
N LEU A 40 6.70 -15.04 15.15
CA LEU A 40 6.44 -15.93 14.02
C LEU A 40 5.36 -15.38 13.09
N ILE A 41 4.34 -14.70 13.62
CA ILE A 41 3.32 -14.00 12.83
C ILE A 41 4.00 -12.90 12.00
N CYS A 42 4.83 -12.07 12.63
CA CYS A 42 5.56 -11.00 11.94
C CYS A 42 6.48 -11.56 10.85
N ARG A 43 7.16 -12.69 11.08
CA ARG A 43 7.99 -13.35 10.05
C ARG A 43 7.16 -13.91 8.89
N ALA A 44 5.93 -14.36 9.15
CA ALA A 44 5.01 -14.81 8.11
C ALA A 44 4.47 -13.64 7.27
N LEU A 45 4.25 -12.46 7.89
CA LEU A 45 3.79 -11.24 7.25
C LEU A 45 4.89 -10.52 6.46
N PHE A 46 6.07 -10.36 7.05
CA PHE A 46 7.16 -9.57 6.49
C PHE A 46 8.03 -10.41 5.58
N ARG A 47 7.47 -10.84 4.46
CA ARG A 47 8.20 -11.56 3.42
C ARG A 47 7.78 -11.09 2.03
N ASN A 48 8.66 -11.26 1.05
CA ASN A 48 8.33 -10.97 -0.34
C ASN A 48 7.71 -12.17 -1.06
N ASP A 49 7.31 -11.97 -2.32
CA ASP A 49 6.67 -12.99 -3.17
C ASP A 49 7.54 -14.23 -3.43
N LYS A 50 8.85 -14.13 -3.18
CA LYS A 50 9.82 -15.24 -3.28
C LYS A 50 10.03 -15.95 -1.94
N GLY A 51 9.33 -15.55 -0.89
CA GLY A 51 9.45 -16.11 0.46
C GLY A 51 10.65 -15.61 1.25
N HIS A 52 11.37 -14.58 0.78
CA HIS A 52 12.45 -13.98 1.56
C HIS A 52 11.86 -13.18 2.73
N ILE A 53 12.26 -13.53 3.95
CA ILE A 53 11.82 -12.90 5.19
C ILE A 53 12.66 -11.66 5.46
N TYR A 54 12.02 -10.55 5.77
CA TYR A 54 12.67 -9.33 6.23
C TYR A 54 12.85 -9.40 7.75
N ASP A 55 14.10 -9.38 8.20
CA ASP A 55 14.40 -9.39 9.63
C ASP A 55 13.95 -8.08 10.29
N VAL A 56 13.24 -8.23 11.40
CA VAL A 56 12.82 -7.12 12.25
C VAL A 56 13.72 -7.14 13.50
N PRO A 57 14.45 -6.04 13.79
CA PRO A 57 15.23 -5.91 15.01
C PRO A 57 14.38 -6.19 16.27
N ALA A 58 14.98 -6.80 17.29
CA ALA A 58 14.25 -7.25 18.48
C ALA A 58 13.55 -6.09 19.23
N ASP A 59 14.17 -4.91 19.29
CA ASP A 59 13.58 -3.70 19.86
C ASP A 59 12.35 -3.24 19.09
N ARG A 60 12.37 -3.34 17.76
CA ARG A 60 11.21 -3.03 16.90
C ARG A 60 10.12 -4.07 17.05
N MET A 61 10.47 -5.34 17.21
CA MET A 61 9.49 -6.42 17.44
C MET A 61 8.76 -6.20 18.76
N GLN A 62 9.51 -5.87 19.82
CA GLN A 62 8.96 -5.53 21.12
C GLN A 62 8.00 -4.32 21.03
N GLN A 63 8.40 -3.26 20.33
CA GLN A 63 7.53 -2.09 20.13
C GLN A 63 6.22 -2.42 19.40
N ILE A 64 6.26 -3.30 18.39
CA ILE A 64 5.03 -3.73 17.70
C ILE A 64 4.16 -4.56 18.64
N PHE A 65 4.75 -5.45 19.42
CA PHE A 65 4.04 -6.27 20.39
C PHE A 65 3.32 -5.41 21.43
N GLU A 66 4.02 -4.43 22.02
CA GLU A 66 3.49 -3.48 23.03
C GLU A 66 2.34 -2.59 22.50
N VAL A 67 2.19 -2.44 21.18
CA VAL A 67 1.03 -1.73 20.61
C VAL A 67 -0.26 -2.55 20.77
N PHE A 68 -0.14 -3.88 20.83
CA PHE A 68 -1.28 -4.80 20.88
C PHE A 68 -1.50 -5.43 22.25
N ASP A 69 -0.45 -5.60 23.04
CA ASP A 69 -0.51 -5.91 24.48
C ASP A 69 -0.98 -4.65 25.23
N THR A 70 -2.29 -4.48 25.31
CA THR A 70 -2.95 -3.27 25.82
C THR A 70 -3.06 -3.24 27.33
N ASP A 71 -3.08 -4.41 27.98
CA ASP A 71 -3.12 -4.51 29.43
C ASP A 71 -1.73 -4.65 30.08
N GLY A 72 -0.70 -4.93 29.27
CA GLY A 72 0.70 -4.97 29.67
C GLY A 72 1.07 -6.25 30.43
N ASP A 73 0.32 -7.34 30.24
CA ASP A 73 0.58 -8.62 30.90
C ASP A 73 1.73 -9.41 30.26
N GLY A 74 2.24 -8.95 29.10
CA GLY A 74 3.33 -9.56 28.36
C GLY A 74 2.87 -10.64 27.37
N TYR A 75 1.56 -10.78 27.17
CA TYR A 75 0.92 -11.68 26.23
C TYR A 75 -0.07 -10.91 25.34
N ILE A 76 -0.46 -11.51 24.22
CA ILE A 76 -1.58 -11.02 23.41
C ILE A 76 -2.72 -12.02 23.54
N ASP A 77 -3.81 -11.62 24.18
CA ASP A 77 -5.00 -12.45 24.30
C ASP A 77 -5.87 -12.43 23.02
N ARG A 78 -7.03 -13.10 23.06
CA ARG A 78 -7.95 -13.16 21.91
C ARG A 78 -8.58 -11.82 21.53
N GLU A 79 -8.92 -10.96 22.49
CA GLU A 79 -9.52 -9.67 22.18
C GLU A 79 -8.47 -8.69 21.67
N GLU A 80 -7.27 -8.73 22.23
CA GLU A 80 -6.10 -7.98 21.73
C GLU A 80 -5.69 -8.45 20.34
N PHE A 81 -5.66 -9.75 20.11
CA PHE A 81 -5.39 -10.29 18.78
C PHE A 81 -6.47 -9.90 17.78
N LYS A 82 -7.75 -9.85 18.18
CA LYS A 82 -8.83 -9.37 17.32
C LYS A 82 -8.68 -7.89 16.97
N PHE A 83 -8.19 -7.08 17.90
CA PHE A 83 -7.81 -5.70 17.62
C PHE A 83 -6.66 -5.64 16.60
N CYS A 84 -5.58 -6.38 16.84
CA CYS A 84 -4.44 -6.55 15.93
C CYS A 84 -4.89 -7.01 14.52
N TRP A 85 -5.77 -8.01 14.45
CA TRP A 85 -6.28 -8.58 13.22
C TRP A 85 -7.05 -7.56 12.39
N ASN A 86 -7.99 -6.85 13.00
CA ASN A 86 -8.88 -5.94 12.28
C ASN A 86 -8.24 -4.59 11.97
N ARG A 87 -7.32 -4.09 12.80
CA ARG A 87 -6.67 -2.79 12.63
C ARG A 87 -5.38 -2.87 11.82
N TRP A 88 -4.75 -4.04 11.77
CA TRP A 88 -3.42 -4.18 11.16
C TRP A 88 -3.35 -5.33 10.16
N ILE A 89 -3.47 -6.59 10.58
CA ILE A 89 -3.20 -7.76 9.71
C ILE A 89 -4.10 -7.77 8.47
N LYS A 90 -5.41 -7.59 8.65
CA LYS A 90 -6.35 -7.50 7.52
C LYS A 90 -6.02 -6.36 6.57
N THR A 91 -5.69 -5.20 7.12
CA THR A 91 -5.42 -3.98 6.34
C THR A 91 -4.15 -4.11 5.50
N ILE A 92 -3.11 -4.75 6.02
CA ILE A 92 -1.84 -4.86 5.29
C ILE A 92 -1.83 -6.01 4.28
N VAL A 93 -2.55 -7.11 4.55
CA VAL A 93 -2.58 -8.27 3.65
C VAL A 93 -3.66 -8.13 2.58
N ARG A 94 -4.75 -7.40 2.88
CA ARG A 94 -5.79 -7.06 1.90
C ARG A 94 -6.07 -5.56 1.94
N PRO A 95 -5.10 -4.73 1.51
CA PRO A 95 -5.30 -3.29 1.46
C PRO A 95 -6.36 -2.94 0.42
N VAL A 96 -7.25 -2.00 0.76
CA VAL A 96 -8.07 -1.34 -0.26
C VAL A 96 -7.14 -0.42 -1.05
N ASN A 97 -7.04 -0.63 -2.35
CA ASN A 97 -6.16 0.11 -3.22
C ASN A 97 -6.95 0.83 -4.33
N ALA A 98 -6.37 1.88 -4.89
CA ALA A 98 -6.94 2.57 -6.03
C ALA A 98 -5.83 3.03 -6.97
N PHE A 99 -6.08 2.98 -8.27
CA PHE A 99 -5.19 3.51 -9.28
C PHE A 99 -5.79 4.78 -9.90
N LEU A 100 -5.17 5.92 -9.64
CA LEU A 100 -5.57 7.21 -10.19
C LEU A 100 -4.61 7.61 -11.32
N ILE A 101 -5.15 7.70 -12.53
CA ILE A 101 -4.42 8.09 -13.74
C ILE A 101 -4.80 9.54 -14.05
N VAL A 102 -3.82 10.44 -13.87
CA VAL A 102 -4.05 11.89 -13.96
C VAL A 102 -3.51 12.42 -15.26
N ASP A 103 -4.38 13.10 -16.00
CA ASP A 103 -4.03 13.92 -17.17
C ASP A 103 -3.32 13.18 -18.31
N VAL A 104 -3.61 11.87 -18.45
CA VAL A 104 -3.11 11.06 -19.56
C VAL A 104 -4.08 11.16 -20.73
N GLN A 105 -3.98 12.26 -21.48
CA GLN A 105 -4.81 12.54 -22.64
C GLN A 105 -4.02 12.37 -23.94
N ASN A 106 -4.71 11.95 -25.01
CA ASN A 106 -4.09 11.86 -26.35
C ASN A 106 -3.47 13.19 -26.80
N ASP A 107 -4.00 14.33 -26.35
CA ASP A 107 -3.52 15.64 -26.76
C ASP A 107 -2.10 15.94 -26.28
N PHE A 108 -1.72 15.41 -25.11
CA PHE A 108 -0.36 15.48 -24.57
C PHE A 108 0.61 14.46 -25.18
N ILE A 109 0.09 13.45 -25.88
CA ILE A 109 0.91 12.36 -26.45
C ILE A 109 1.21 12.63 -27.92
N SER A 110 0.23 13.07 -28.70
CA SER A 110 0.36 13.25 -30.15
C SER A 110 -0.55 14.34 -30.73
N GLY A 111 -1.18 15.16 -29.88
CA GLY A 111 -2.09 16.22 -30.29
C GLY A 111 -1.49 17.62 -30.20
N SER A 112 -2.34 18.61 -29.95
CA SER A 112 -1.97 20.02 -29.96
C SER A 112 -1.04 20.44 -28.82
N LEU A 113 -1.09 19.70 -27.71
CA LEU A 113 -0.26 19.88 -26.53
C LEU A 113 0.81 18.79 -26.38
N ASP A 114 1.23 18.16 -27.49
CA ASP A 114 2.23 17.09 -27.47
C ASP A 114 3.52 17.54 -26.76
N ILE A 115 3.78 16.90 -25.61
CA ILE A 115 4.87 17.27 -24.71
C ILE A 115 6.26 16.98 -25.28
N SER A 116 6.35 16.17 -26.35
CA SER A 116 7.62 15.93 -27.05
C SER A 116 8.15 17.18 -27.74
N ASN A 117 7.27 18.14 -28.02
CA ASN A 117 7.61 19.44 -28.58
C ASN A 117 7.88 20.50 -27.49
N CYS A 118 7.66 20.18 -26.21
CA CYS A 118 7.92 21.07 -25.09
C CYS A 118 9.37 20.98 -24.60
N SER A 119 9.77 21.95 -23.76
CA SER A 119 11.13 22.11 -23.23
C SER A 119 11.67 20.87 -22.49
N ALA A 120 10.80 20.03 -21.96
CA ALA A 120 11.15 18.80 -21.25
C ALA A 120 11.64 17.68 -22.18
N GLN A 121 11.32 17.73 -23.48
CA GLN A 121 11.70 16.74 -24.51
C GLN A 121 11.35 15.28 -24.16
N GLN A 122 10.35 15.07 -23.32
CA GLN A 122 9.85 13.73 -22.95
C GLN A 122 8.81 13.26 -23.96
N LYS A 123 8.65 11.95 -24.13
CA LYS A 123 7.64 11.40 -25.05
C LYS A 123 6.44 10.92 -24.26
N GLY A 124 5.28 11.55 -24.47
CA GLY A 124 4.07 11.25 -23.71
C GLY A 124 3.64 9.77 -23.75
N HIS A 125 3.92 9.05 -24.84
CA HIS A 125 3.55 7.63 -24.95
C HIS A 125 4.35 6.70 -24.03
N GLU A 126 5.50 7.12 -23.50
CA GLU A 126 6.34 6.29 -22.63
C GLU A 126 5.64 5.93 -21.30
N ILE A 127 4.61 6.69 -20.90
CA ILE A 127 3.83 6.40 -19.69
C ILE A 127 2.78 5.29 -19.89
N LEU A 128 2.41 5.00 -21.14
CA LEU A 128 1.35 4.05 -21.45
C LEU A 128 1.72 2.62 -21.07
N GLU A 129 2.96 2.20 -21.34
CA GLU A 129 3.43 0.86 -21.00
C GLU A 129 3.43 0.61 -19.48
N PRO A 130 4.01 1.49 -18.62
CA PRO A 130 3.87 1.36 -17.18
C PRO A 130 2.43 1.32 -16.67
N ILE A 131 1.54 2.16 -17.21
CA ILE A 131 0.12 2.19 -16.82
C ILE A 131 -0.55 0.86 -17.18
N ASN A 132 -0.38 0.40 -18.42
CA ASN A 132 -0.97 -0.86 -18.88
C ASN A 132 -0.44 -2.06 -18.08
N ASN A 133 0.86 -2.09 -17.81
CA ASN A 133 1.47 -3.12 -16.98
C ASN A 133 0.85 -3.14 -15.57
N LEU A 134 0.63 -1.97 -14.94
CA LEU A 134 -0.06 -1.90 -13.65
C LEU A 134 -1.51 -2.37 -13.72
N LEU A 135 -2.26 -1.97 -14.77
CA LEU A 135 -3.64 -2.41 -14.98
C LEU A 135 -3.76 -3.93 -15.22
N GLU A 136 -2.73 -4.55 -15.80
CA GLU A 136 -2.70 -5.99 -16.08
C GLU A 136 -2.18 -6.83 -14.91
N THR A 137 -1.24 -6.29 -14.12
CA THR A 137 -0.54 -7.06 -13.08
C THR A 137 -1.08 -6.85 -11.67
N VAL A 138 -1.83 -5.77 -11.44
CA VAL A 138 -2.39 -5.43 -10.13
C VAL A 138 -3.91 -5.44 -10.19
N GLU A 139 -4.52 -6.22 -9.30
CA GLU A 139 -5.98 -6.21 -9.11
C GLU A 139 -6.35 -5.01 -8.23
N PHE A 140 -6.70 -3.90 -8.88
CA PHE A 140 -7.12 -2.69 -8.17
C PHE A 140 -8.60 -2.73 -7.76
N ASP A 141 -8.94 -2.30 -6.54
CA ASP A 141 -10.35 -2.20 -6.12
C ASP A 141 -11.10 -1.08 -6.86
N ALA A 142 -10.38 -0.02 -7.26
CA ALA A 142 -10.92 1.07 -8.05
C ALA A 142 -9.88 1.69 -9.00
N ILE A 143 -10.31 2.03 -10.21
CA ILE A 143 -9.48 2.69 -11.21
C ILE A 143 -10.19 3.96 -11.67
N PHE A 144 -9.50 5.09 -11.59
CA PHE A 144 -10.04 6.40 -11.95
C PHE A 144 -9.12 7.09 -12.95
N TYR A 145 -9.75 7.77 -13.91
CA TYR A 145 -9.06 8.63 -14.87
C TYR A 145 -9.54 10.06 -14.64
N SER A 146 -8.62 11.00 -14.46
CA SER A 146 -8.97 12.41 -14.51
C SER A 146 -8.77 12.95 -15.92
N LEU A 147 -9.67 13.84 -16.32
CA LEU A 147 -9.58 14.59 -17.55
C LEU A 147 -9.34 16.05 -17.17
N ASP A 148 -8.24 16.64 -17.64
CA ASP A 148 -8.10 18.09 -17.53
C ASP A 148 -8.84 18.76 -18.69
N TRP A 149 -9.72 19.71 -18.37
CA TRP A 149 -10.55 20.36 -19.38
C TRP A 149 -9.94 21.70 -19.75
N HIS A 150 -9.44 21.79 -20.98
CA HIS A 150 -8.81 22.99 -21.49
C HIS A 150 -9.62 23.58 -22.66
N PRO A 151 -10.21 24.77 -22.51
CA PRO A 151 -10.84 25.45 -23.65
C PRO A 151 -9.78 25.84 -24.69
N SER A 152 -10.20 26.13 -25.93
CA SER A 152 -9.28 26.39 -27.05
C SER A 152 -8.40 27.65 -26.87
N ASP A 153 -8.78 28.54 -25.95
CA ASP A 153 -8.02 29.72 -25.53
C ASP A 153 -7.22 29.48 -24.24
N HIS A 154 -7.07 28.22 -23.81
CA HIS A 154 -6.28 27.87 -22.64
C HIS A 154 -4.80 28.16 -22.91
N VAL A 155 -4.32 29.26 -22.36
CA VAL A 155 -2.91 29.65 -22.36
C VAL A 155 -2.28 29.18 -21.06
N SER A 156 -1.10 28.57 -21.15
CA SER A 156 -0.39 28.05 -19.99
C SER A 156 -0.20 29.13 -18.91
N PHE A 157 -0.08 28.71 -17.65
CA PHE A 157 0.23 29.64 -16.55
C PHE A 157 1.49 30.48 -16.83
N ILE A 158 2.46 29.91 -17.54
CA ILE A 158 3.70 30.61 -17.92
C ILE A 158 3.46 31.69 -18.98
N ASP A 159 2.59 31.44 -19.96
CA ASP A 159 2.26 32.42 -21.00
C ASP A 159 1.42 33.58 -20.45
N ASN A 160 0.55 33.28 -19.49
CA ASN A 160 -0.32 34.25 -18.81
C ASN A 160 0.33 34.93 -17.61
N VAL A 161 1.55 34.53 -17.20
CA VAL A 161 2.19 35.07 -15.99
C VAL A 161 2.32 36.59 -16.03
N LYS A 162 2.56 37.15 -17.22
CA LYS A 162 2.69 38.60 -17.45
C LYS A 162 1.36 39.36 -17.36
N MET A 163 0.24 38.64 -17.45
CA MET A 163 -1.11 39.22 -17.38
C MET A 163 -1.67 39.23 -15.96
N ARG A 164 -0.96 38.65 -14.99
CA ARG A 164 -1.38 38.57 -13.59
C ARG A 164 -0.33 39.23 -12.70
N PRO A 165 -0.74 39.97 -11.65
CA PRO A 165 0.21 40.45 -10.65
C PRO A 165 0.85 39.25 -9.96
N MET A 166 2.18 39.25 -9.89
CA MET A 166 2.96 38.29 -9.11
C MET A 166 2.93 38.71 -7.64
N ASP A 167 2.89 37.73 -6.74
CA ASP A 167 3.14 37.97 -5.33
C ASP A 167 4.56 38.51 -5.14
N GLU A 168 4.77 39.41 -4.17
CA GLU A 168 6.08 40.03 -3.91
C GLU A 168 7.16 39.01 -3.53
N SER A 169 6.76 37.82 -3.07
CA SER A 169 7.65 36.71 -2.72
C SER A 169 7.98 35.76 -3.88
N SER A 170 7.38 35.94 -5.05
CA SER A 170 7.66 35.11 -6.23
C SER A 170 9.07 35.38 -6.79
N PRO A 171 9.90 34.35 -7.02
CA PRO A 171 11.27 34.48 -7.54
C PRO A 171 11.34 34.92 -9.01
#